data_AF-A0A935AAI5-F1
#
_entry.id   AF-A0A935AAI5-F1
#
_cell.length_a   1.000
_cell.length_b   1.000
_cell.length_c   1.000
_cell.angle_alpha   90.00
_cell.angle_beta   90.00
_cell.angle_gamma   90.00
#
_symmetry.space_group_name_H-M   'P 1'
#
loop_
_entity.id
_entity.type
_entity.pdbx_description
1 polymer ?
#
loop_
_entity_poly.entity_id
_entity_poly.type
_entity_poly.pdbx_seq_one_letter_code
_entity_poly.pdbx_strand_id
1 'polypeptide(L)'
;MAELRRSLSHEPGAYVGAFPYVERFAGARHAQDAYRRALYLIAGLFALHPLHRKGSSFASAYGRLSEQRKSSQKSDGIERRFIALLSADAQSLPAHLRQAVSLLAADDLSFDYVRLLNDLAVWLDPRKLERLDELRQRWAQDFYRATALPLGSAASTEVSVNSLNHS
;
A
#
# COMPACT_ATOMS: atom_id res chain seq x y z
N MET A 1 10.43 18.54 -1.19
CA MET A 1 9.18 17.78 -1.44
C MET A 1 8.73 17.80 -2.90
N ALA A 2 8.90 18.90 -3.64
CA ALA A 2 8.50 18.99 -5.06
C ALA A 2 9.27 18.04 -6.01
N GLU A 3 10.55 17.77 -5.74
CA GLU A 3 11.40 16.93 -6.59
C GLU A 3 11.05 15.44 -6.55
N LEU A 4 10.66 14.91 -5.39
CA LEU A 4 10.21 13.51 -5.23
C LEU A 4 8.86 13.24 -5.91
N ARG A 5 7.98 14.25 -6.01
CA ARG A 5 6.75 14.13 -6.80
C ARG A 5 7.02 14.09 -8.30
N ARG A 6 8.13 14.69 -8.75
CA ARG A 6 8.56 14.72 -10.15
C ARG A 6 9.21 13.40 -10.58
N SER A 7 9.92 12.72 -9.67
CA SER A 7 10.52 11.41 -9.96
C SER A 7 9.50 10.29 -10.22
N LEU A 8 8.25 10.44 -9.79
CA LEU A 8 7.15 9.50 -10.09
C LEU A 8 6.72 9.50 -11.56
N SER A 9 7.21 10.43 -12.37
CA SER A 9 6.96 10.50 -13.82
C SER A 9 8.13 9.97 -14.66
N HIS A 10 9.17 9.44 -14.00
CA HIS A 10 10.37 8.87 -14.62
C HIS A 10 10.60 7.44 -14.15
N GLU A 11 11.41 6.68 -14.89
CA GLU A 11 11.76 5.30 -14.52
C GLU A 11 12.38 5.24 -13.10
N PRO A 12 12.00 4.24 -12.26
CA PRO A 12 12.56 4.08 -10.92
C PRO A 12 14.09 3.90 -10.98
N GLY A 13 14.84 4.90 -10.51
CA GLY A 13 16.32 4.93 -10.55
C GLY A 13 16.92 5.93 -11.57
N ALA A 14 16.11 6.59 -12.40
CA ALA A 14 16.60 7.55 -13.40
C ALA A 14 16.64 9.01 -12.92
N TYR A 15 16.10 9.33 -11.73
CA TYR A 15 16.04 10.70 -11.22
C TYR A 15 17.15 10.99 -10.20
N VAL A 16 18.18 11.69 -10.66
CA VAL A 16 19.40 12.05 -9.90
C VAL A 16 19.09 12.80 -8.59
N GLY A 17 18.01 13.60 -8.54
CA GLY A 17 17.63 14.36 -7.34
C GLY A 17 17.13 13.50 -6.16
N ALA A 18 16.74 12.25 -6.40
CA ALA A 18 16.34 11.33 -5.34
C ALA A 18 17.52 10.54 -4.74
N PHE A 19 18.71 10.61 -5.36
CA PHE A 19 19.88 9.83 -4.96
C PHE A 19 20.32 10.09 -3.51
N PRO A 20 20.36 11.35 -2.99
CA PRO A 20 20.80 11.61 -1.61
C PRO A 20 19.91 10.97 -0.54
N TYR A 21 18.62 10.76 -0.84
CA TYR A 21 17.65 10.20 0.11
C TYR A 21 17.61 8.67 0.06
N VAL A 22 17.91 8.07 -1.09
CA VAL A 22 17.77 6.62 -1.33
C VAL A 22 19.11 5.87 -1.18
N GLU A 23 20.23 6.46 -1.59
CA GLU A 23 21.55 5.79 -1.54
C GLU A 23 22.01 5.50 -0.10
N ARG A 24 21.63 6.33 0.89
CA ARG A 24 21.98 6.08 2.30
C ARG A 24 21.33 4.81 2.88
N PHE A 25 20.24 4.34 2.29
CA PHE A 25 19.49 3.15 2.71
C PHE A 25 19.63 1.97 1.73
N ALA A 26 20.09 2.23 0.51
CA ALA A 26 20.31 1.20 -0.51
C ALA A 26 21.54 0.32 -0.18
N GLY A 27 22.58 0.88 0.45
CA GLY A 27 23.84 0.14 0.72
C GLY A 27 24.56 -0.31 -0.56
N ALA A 28 25.50 -1.24 -0.46
CA ALA A 28 26.27 -1.81 -1.59
C ALA A 28 25.47 -2.81 -2.45
N ARG A 29 24.20 -2.50 -2.72
CA ARG A 29 23.25 -3.35 -3.45
C ARG A 29 23.24 -2.98 -4.94
N HIS A 30 23.18 -3.98 -5.81
CA HIS A 30 23.32 -3.81 -7.25
C HIS A 30 22.16 -2.98 -7.84
N ALA A 31 22.42 -2.25 -8.93
CA ALA A 31 21.43 -1.38 -9.58
C ALA A 31 20.16 -2.09 -10.09
N GLN A 32 20.24 -3.41 -10.30
CA GLN A 32 19.11 -4.25 -10.70
C GLN A 32 18.31 -4.83 -9.53
N ASP A 33 18.68 -4.51 -8.29
CA ASP A 33 18.01 -5.08 -7.12
C ASP A 33 16.56 -4.58 -7.05
N ALA A 34 15.61 -5.52 -7.09
CA ALA A 34 14.18 -5.26 -6.95
C ALA A 34 13.87 -4.41 -5.70
N TYR A 35 14.65 -4.58 -4.64
CA TYR A 35 14.57 -3.78 -3.42
C TYR A 35 14.92 -2.30 -3.65
N ARG A 36 15.92 -1.99 -4.48
CA ARG A 36 16.31 -0.61 -4.81
C ARG A 36 15.22 0.09 -5.62
N ARG A 37 14.64 -0.61 -6.61
CA ARG A 37 13.48 -0.10 -7.36
C ARG A 37 12.28 0.14 -6.45
N ALA A 38 12.02 -0.78 -5.52
CA ALA A 38 10.96 -0.63 -4.52
C ALA A 38 11.20 0.59 -3.62
N LEU A 39 12.44 0.84 -3.18
CA LEU A 39 12.79 2.04 -2.39
C LEU A 39 12.47 3.33 -3.13
N TYR A 40 12.85 3.46 -4.40
CA TYR A 40 12.54 4.65 -5.20
C TYR A 40 11.03 4.87 -5.34
N LEU A 41 10.28 3.80 -5.58
CA LEU A 41 8.83 3.86 -5.69
C LEU A 41 8.19 4.29 -4.36
N ILE A 42 8.60 3.68 -3.24
CA ILE A 42 8.13 4.04 -1.90
C ILE A 42 8.45 5.49 -1.56
N ALA A 43 9.65 5.99 -1.87
CA ALA A 43 10.02 7.38 -1.60
C ALA A 43 9.09 8.37 -2.34
N GLY A 44 8.74 8.07 -3.60
CA GLY A 44 7.77 8.85 -4.35
C GLY A 44 6.36 8.79 -3.75
N LEU A 45 5.90 7.58 -3.39
CA LEU A 45 4.57 7.38 -2.78
C LEU A 45 4.46 8.04 -1.39
N PHE A 46 5.53 8.05 -0.60
CA PHE A 46 5.58 8.70 0.70
C PHE A 46 5.56 10.23 0.58
N ALA A 47 6.25 10.79 -0.42
CA ALA A 47 6.17 12.22 -0.71
C ALA A 47 4.79 12.68 -1.23
N LEU A 48 4.02 11.75 -1.82
CA LEU A 48 2.63 11.98 -2.19
C LEU A 48 1.70 11.95 -0.96
N HIS A 49 1.89 10.96 -0.09
CA HIS A 49 1.05 10.70 1.08
C HIS A 49 1.91 10.35 2.31
N PRO A 50 2.29 11.32 3.16
CA PRO A 50 3.25 11.07 4.24
C PRO A 50 2.61 10.44 5.50
N LEU A 51 1.49 9.70 5.38
CA LEU A 51 0.78 9.11 6.51
C LEU A 51 1.14 7.64 6.70
N HIS A 52 2.06 7.37 7.64
CA HIS A 52 2.45 6.02 8.01
C HIS A 52 1.65 5.51 9.22
N ARG A 53 1.13 4.27 9.13
CA ARG A 53 0.54 3.55 10.26
C ARG A 53 1.00 2.09 10.26
N LYS A 54 1.78 1.73 11.28
CA LYS A 54 2.25 0.36 11.48
C LYS A 54 1.10 -0.64 11.58
N GLY A 55 1.23 -1.79 10.94
CA GLY A 55 0.29 -2.90 11.05
C GLY A 55 -0.92 -2.83 10.10
N SER A 56 -1.20 -1.68 9.48
CA SER A 56 -2.24 -1.58 8.44
C SER A 56 -1.63 -1.82 7.06
N SER A 57 -1.93 -2.95 6.41
CA SER A 57 -1.45 -3.17 5.04
C SER A 57 -2.08 -2.18 4.06
N PHE A 58 -1.39 -1.97 2.93
CA PHE A 58 -1.92 -1.17 1.82
C PHE A 58 -3.27 -1.71 1.33
N ALA A 59 -3.37 -3.03 1.12
CA ALA A 59 -4.60 -3.66 0.64
C ALA A 59 -5.77 -3.49 1.62
N SER A 60 -5.53 -3.61 2.94
CA SER A 60 -6.58 -3.33 3.94
C SER A 60 -6.99 -1.85 3.98
N ALA A 61 -6.04 -0.91 3.80
CA ALA A 61 -6.38 0.51 3.71
C ALA A 61 -7.23 0.80 2.46
N TYR A 62 -6.90 0.17 1.33
CA TYR A 62 -7.66 0.30 0.09
C TYR A 62 -9.04 -0.37 0.17
N GLY A 63 -9.16 -1.49 0.91
CA GLY A 63 -10.45 -2.10 1.23
C GLY A 63 -11.34 -1.19 2.06
N ARG A 64 -10.79 -0.54 3.10
CA ARG A 64 -11.53 0.47 3.88
C ARG A 64 -11.97 1.65 3.03
N LEU A 65 -11.14 2.11 2.09
CA LEU A 65 -11.52 3.15 1.13
C LEU A 65 -12.71 2.71 0.28
N SER A 66 -12.68 1.46 -0.22
CA SER A 66 -13.79 0.89 -0.99
C SER A 66 -15.07 0.88 -0.16
N GLU A 67 -14.98 0.47 1.11
CA GLU A 67 -16.11 0.48 2.06
C GLU A 67 -16.67 1.88 2.29
N GLN A 68 -15.82 2.85 2.61
CA GLN A 68 -16.22 4.24 2.86
C GLN A 68 -16.96 4.85 1.66
N ARG A 69 -16.59 4.42 0.44
CA ARG A 69 -17.20 4.90 -0.79
C ARG A 69 -18.31 4.01 -1.32
N LYS A 70 -18.73 2.93 -0.63
CA LYS A 70 -19.87 2.08 -1.02
C LYS A 70 -21.17 2.84 -1.23
N SER A 71 -21.44 3.84 -0.39
CA SER A 71 -22.65 4.68 -0.51
C SER A 71 -22.60 5.67 -1.69
N SER A 72 -21.43 5.83 -2.32
CA SER A 72 -21.29 6.56 -3.57
C SER A 72 -21.22 5.56 -4.72
N GLN A 73 -21.84 5.82 -5.88
CA GLN A 73 -21.68 5.02 -7.12
C GLN A 73 -20.22 4.86 -7.63
N LYS A 74 -19.22 5.31 -6.86
CA LYS A 74 -17.78 5.22 -7.11
C LYS A 74 -17.14 3.95 -6.55
N SER A 75 -17.85 3.12 -5.78
CA SER A 75 -17.34 1.90 -5.14
C SER A 75 -16.91 0.81 -6.14
N ASP A 76 -17.74 0.51 -7.13
CA ASP A 76 -17.43 -0.51 -8.15
C ASP A 76 -16.16 -0.18 -8.94
N GLY A 77 -15.84 1.12 -9.04
CA GLY A 77 -14.60 1.59 -9.66
C GLY A 77 -13.35 1.38 -8.81
N ILE A 78 -13.46 1.19 -7.49
CA ILE A 78 -12.30 0.98 -6.59
C ILE A 78 -11.88 -0.49 -6.62
N GLU A 79 -12.84 -1.40 -6.45
CA GLU A 79 -12.57 -2.84 -6.54
C GLU A 79 -12.01 -3.21 -7.92
N ARG A 80 -12.59 -2.69 -9.00
CA ARG A 80 -12.07 -2.93 -10.36
C ARG A 80 -10.63 -2.43 -10.55
N ARG A 81 -10.29 -1.26 -9.99
CA ARG A 81 -8.91 -0.73 -9.99
C ARG A 81 -7.98 -1.59 -9.14
N PHE A 82 -8.47 -2.15 -8.03
CA PHE A 82 -7.70 -3.08 -7.20
C PHE A 82 -7.38 -4.38 -7.95
N ILE A 83 -8.37 -4.96 -8.63
CA ILE A 83 -8.18 -6.16 -9.46
C ILE A 83 -7.16 -5.88 -10.57
N ALA A 84 -7.25 -4.72 -11.24
CA ALA A 84 -6.27 -4.31 -12.24
C ALA A 84 -4.85 -4.18 -11.65
N LEU A 85 -4.72 -3.64 -10.44
CA LEU A 85 -3.45 -3.56 -9.72
C LEU A 85 -2.89 -4.94 -9.37
N LEU A 86 -3.72 -5.91 -8.96
CA LEU A 86 -3.28 -7.28 -8.69
C LEU A 86 -2.70 -7.97 -9.93
N SER A 87 -3.27 -7.68 -11.10
CA SER A 87 -2.82 -8.21 -12.39
C SER A 87 -1.66 -7.40 -13.02
N ALA A 88 -1.22 -6.32 -12.37
CA ALA A 88 -0.17 -5.46 -12.91
C ALA A 88 1.20 -6.17 -12.95
N ASP A 89 1.91 -5.94 -14.06
CA ASP A 89 3.31 -6.31 -14.21
C ASP A 89 4.25 -5.27 -13.57
N ALA A 90 5.55 -5.56 -13.54
CA ALA A 90 6.54 -4.68 -12.93
C ALA A 90 6.67 -3.30 -13.60
N GLN A 91 6.20 -3.12 -14.84
CA GLN A 91 6.27 -1.85 -15.57
C GLN A 91 5.05 -0.96 -15.30
N SER A 92 3.88 -1.57 -15.22
CA SER A 92 2.59 -0.92 -14.99
C SER A 92 2.29 -0.70 -13.50
N LEU A 93 2.93 -1.47 -12.60
CA LEU A 93 2.77 -1.38 -11.14
C LEU A 93 2.93 0.04 -10.58
N PRO A 94 3.96 0.85 -10.94
CA PRO A 94 4.13 2.19 -10.40
C PRO A 94 2.96 3.13 -10.70
N ALA A 95 2.41 3.05 -11.91
CA ALA A 95 1.28 3.88 -12.32
C ALA A 95 0.01 3.53 -11.55
N HIS A 96 -0.30 2.23 -11.44
CA HIS A 96 -1.46 1.75 -10.68
C HIS A 96 -1.35 2.10 -9.18
N LEU A 97 -0.17 1.90 -8.58
CA LEU A 97 0.04 2.26 -7.17
C LEU A 97 -0.07 3.75 -6.91
N ARG A 98 0.48 4.59 -7.80
CA ARG A 98 0.36 6.05 -7.66
C ARG A 98 -1.10 6.49 -7.68
N GLN A 99 -1.91 5.92 -8.58
CA GLN A 99 -3.34 6.20 -8.63
C GLN A 99 -4.04 5.75 -7.35
N ALA A 100 -3.76 4.52 -6.87
CA ALA A 100 -4.35 4.00 -5.65
C ALA A 100 -3.96 4.80 -4.39
N VAL A 101 -2.69 5.18 -4.25
CA VAL A 101 -2.21 6.02 -3.12
C VAL A 101 -2.78 7.43 -3.20
N SER A 102 -2.97 8.00 -4.40
CA SER A 102 -3.67 9.29 -4.55
C SER A 102 -5.11 9.23 -4.01
N LEU A 103 -5.80 8.09 -4.20
CA LEU A 103 -7.14 7.91 -3.66
C LEU A 103 -7.12 7.76 -2.13
N LEU A 104 -6.13 7.05 -1.57
CA LEU A 104 -5.96 6.97 -0.12
C LEU A 104 -5.63 8.32 0.52
N ALA A 105 -4.83 9.14 -0.17
CA ALA A 105 -4.50 10.49 0.27
C ALA A 105 -5.71 11.43 0.30
N ALA A 106 -6.66 11.25 -0.62
CA ALA A 106 -7.88 12.06 -0.66
C ALA A 106 -8.81 11.82 0.55
N ASP A 107 -8.70 10.66 1.21
CA ASP A 107 -9.52 10.27 2.38
C ASP A 107 -8.65 10.11 3.64
N ASP A 108 -7.42 10.63 3.64
CA ASP A 108 -6.44 10.59 4.75
C ASP A 108 -6.21 9.18 5.34
N LEU A 109 -6.29 8.15 4.50
CA LEU A 109 -6.11 6.77 4.92
C LEU A 109 -4.64 6.37 4.97
N SER A 110 -4.09 6.30 6.19
CA SER A 110 -2.72 5.84 6.46
C SER A 110 -2.54 4.33 6.28
N PHE A 111 -1.31 3.91 5.92
CA PHE A 111 -0.91 2.49 5.84
C PHE A 111 0.58 2.28 6.16
N ASP A 112 0.99 1.02 6.24
CA ASP A 112 2.34 0.62 6.61
C ASP A 112 3.28 0.60 5.38
N TYR A 113 4.01 1.70 5.20
CA TYR A 113 5.03 1.83 4.14
C TYR A 113 6.17 0.81 4.23
N VAL A 114 6.53 0.35 5.43
CA VAL A 114 7.60 -0.66 5.60
C VAL A 114 7.12 -2.00 5.07
N ARG A 115 5.86 -2.36 5.38
CA ARG A 115 5.24 -3.55 4.81
C ARG A 115 5.10 -3.44 3.29
N LEU A 116 4.65 -2.29 2.77
CA LEU A 116 4.55 -2.07 1.32
C LEU A 116 5.91 -2.19 0.62
N LEU A 117 6.99 -1.67 1.21
CA LEU A 117 8.34 -1.79 0.64
C LEU A 117 8.75 -3.26 0.44
N ASN A 118 8.54 -4.10 1.45
CA ASN A 118 8.86 -5.53 1.38
C ASN A 118 8.03 -6.24 0.32
N ASP A 119 6.75 -5.88 0.20
CA ASP A 119 5.83 -6.43 -0.79
C ASP A 119 6.27 -6.07 -2.21
N LEU A 120 6.62 -4.80 -2.45
CA LEU A 120 7.12 -4.34 -3.74
C LEU A 120 8.49 -4.94 -4.10
N ALA A 121 9.34 -5.22 -3.10
CA ALA A 121 10.60 -5.91 -3.34
C ALA A 121 10.42 -7.35 -3.81
N VAL A 122 9.31 -8.02 -3.45
CA VAL A 122 8.92 -9.31 -4.02
C VAL A 122 8.31 -9.12 -5.41
N TRP A 123 7.42 -8.14 -5.57
CA TRP A 123 6.71 -7.89 -6.83
C TRP A 123 7.62 -7.50 -8.00
N LEU A 124 8.66 -6.72 -7.72
CA LEU A 124 9.61 -6.25 -8.73
C LEU A 124 10.73 -7.25 -9.02
N ASP A 125 10.77 -8.39 -8.34
CA ASP A 125 11.76 -9.44 -8.51
C ASP A 125 11.22 -10.53 -9.46
N PRO A 126 11.70 -10.60 -10.72
CA PRO A 126 11.20 -11.56 -11.70
C PRO A 126 11.52 -13.02 -11.32
N ARG A 127 12.40 -13.26 -10.35
CA ARG A 127 12.77 -14.60 -9.88
C ARG A 127 11.82 -15.14 -8.82
N LYS A 128 10.86 -14.33 -8.34
CA LYS A 128 9.97 -14.66 -7.22
C LYS A 128 8.51 -14.80 -7.64
N LEU A 129 8.25 -15.46 -8.77
CA LEU A 129 6.90 -15.61 -9.31
C LEU A 129 5.95 -16.33 -8.34
N GLU A 130 6.38 -17.43 -7.71
CA GLU A 130 5.57 -18.15 -6.71
C GLU A 130 5.19 -17.26 -5.52
N ARG A 131 6.17 -16.51 -5.00
CA ARG A 131 5.96 -15.58 -3.88
C ARG A 131 5.11 -14.37 -4.28
N LEU A 132 5.11 -14.00 -5.56
CA LEU A 132 4.24 -12.97 -6.10
C LEU A 132 2.78 -13.43 -6.11
N ASP A 133 2.52 -14.69 -6.45
CA ASP A 133 1.15 -15.22 -6.41
C ASP A 133 0.63 -15.33 -4.97
N GLU A 134 1.45 -15.79 -4.03
CA GLU A 134 1.14 -15.74 -2.59
C GLU A 134 0.87 -14.30 -2.11
N LEU A 135 1.68 -13.34 -2.56
CA LEU A 135 1.53 -11.93 -2.24
C LEU A 135 0.19 -11.37 -2.75
N ARG A 136 -0.17 -11.68 -4.00
CA ARG A 136 -1.46 -11.28 -4.60
C ARG A 136 -2.64 -11.87 -3.84
N GLN A 137 -2.57 -13.15 -3.47
CA GLN A 137 -3.59 -13.79 -2.65
C GLN A 137 -3.73 -13.12 -1.28
N ARG A 138 -2.61 -12.82 -0.62
CA ARG A 138 -2.61 -12.12 0.67
C ARG A 138 -3.20 -10.71 0.55
N TRP A 139 -2.86 -9.98 -0.51
CA TRP A 139 -3.45 -8.67 -0.79
C TRP A 139 -4.96 -8.77 -1.02
N ALA A 140 -5.42 -9.76 -1.79
CA ALA A 140 -6.85 -10.00 -1.98
C ALA A 140 -7.56 -10.29 -0.66
N GLN A 141 -7.00 -11.18 0.17
CA GLN A 141 -7.54 -11.49 1.51
C GLN A 141 -7.63 -10.23 2.40
N ASP A 142 -6.55 -9.45 2.47
CA ASP A 142 -6.47 -8.23 3.27
C ASP A 142 -7.49 -7.16 2.80
N PHE A 143 -7.74 -7.08 1.49
CA PHE A 143 -8.72 -6.17 0.89
C PHE A 143 -10.16 -6.61 1.20
N TYR A 144 -10.53 -7.85 0.87
CA TYR A 144 -11.90 -8.34 1.06
C TYR A 144 -12.28 -8.49 2.54
N ARG A 145 -11.31 -8.80 3.40
CA ARG A 145 -11.54 -8.77 4.85
C ARG A 145 -11.87 -7.35 5.32
N ALA A 146 -11.20 -6.33 4.76
CA ALA A 146 -11.44 -4.93 5.14
C ALA A 146 -12.74 -4.36 4.56
N THR A 147 -13.25 -4.88 3.44
CA THR A 147 -14.57 -4.50 2.89
C THR A 147 -15.73 -5.27 3.53
N ALA A 148 -15.46 -6.41 4.19
CA ALA A 148 -16.46 -7.17 4.92
C ALA A 148 -16.62 -6.73 6.38
N LEU A 149 -15.62 -6.04 6.94
CA LEU A 149 -15.68 -5.52 8.31
C LEU A 149 -16.37 -4.15 8.32
N PRO A 150 -17.59 -4.02 8.89
CA PRO A 150 -18.21 -2.72 9.05
C PRO A 150 -17.34 -1.84 9.95
N LEU A 151 -17.13 -0.58 9.54
CA LEU A 151 -16.24 0.39 10.18
C LEU A 151 -16.58 0.73 11.65
N GLY A 152 -17.62 0.10 12.24
CA GLY A 152 -18.03 0.24 13.63
C GLY A 152 -17.61 -0.89 14.58
N SER A 153 -16.99 -1.98 14.12
CA SER A 153 -16.75 -3.15 15.00
C SER A 153 -15.51 -3.03 15.92
N ALA A 154 -14.66 -2.01 15.75
CA ALA A 154 -13.43 -1.87 16.54
C ALA A 154 -13.61 -1.16 17.90
N ALA A 155 -14.83 -0.78 18.28
CA ALA A 155 -15.10 -0.02 19.50
C ALA A 155 -15.99 -0.75 20.54
N SER A 156 -16.33 -2.03 20.34
CA SER A 156 -17.16 -2.79 21.29
C SER A 156 -16.39 -3.96 21.90
N THR A 157 -15.30 -3.63 22.61
CA THR A 157 -14.75 -4.52 23.63
C THR A 157 -14.54 -3.72 24.92
N GLU A 158 -15.51 -2.87 25.26
CA GLU A 158 -15.71 -2.43 26.64
C GLU A 158 -16.26 -3.62 27.43
N VAL A 159 -15.36 -4.25 28.17
CA VAL A 159 -15.54 -4.72 29.55
C VAL A 159 -17.01 -4.88 29.96
N SER A 160 -17.60 -5.99 29.53
CA SER A 160 -18.72 -6.59 30.26
C SER A 160 -18.14 -7.76 31.06
N VAL A 161 -17.35 -7.43 32.08
CA VAL A 161 -17.00 -8.37 33.14
C VAL A 161 -17.85 -8.02 34.35
N ASN A 162 -19.04 -8.61 34.33
CA ASN A 162 -19.66 -9.28 35.46
C ASN A 162 -20.08 -8.41 36.66
N SER A 163 -21.30 -7.87 36.54
CA SER A 163 -22.26 -7.76 37.64
C SER A 163 -22.57 -9.13 38.23
N LEU A 164 -21.72 -9.64 39.12
CA LEU A 164 -22.03 -10.74 40.02
C LEU A 164 -21.22 -10.55 41.30
N ASN A 165 -21.73 -9.75 42.24
CA ASN A 165 -21.69 -10.23 43.62
C ASN A 165 -22.96 -9.85 44.38
N HIS A 166 -23.44 -10.86 45.06
CA HIS A 166 -24.74 -11.03 45.69
C HIS A 166 -24.86 -10.19 46.97
N SER A 167 -26.12 -9.95 47.32
CA SER A 167 -26.73 -9.63 48.63
C SER A 167 -25.89 -9.83 49.89
#